data_AF-A0A933PYJ5-F1
#
_entry.id   AF-A0A933PYJ5-F1
#
_cell.length_a   1.000
_cell.length_b   1.000
_cell.length_c   1.000
_cell.angle_alpha   90.00
_cell.angle_beta   90.00
_cell.angle_gamma   90.00
#
_symmetry.space_group_name_H-M   'P 1'
#
loop_
_entity.id
_entity.type
_entity.pdbx_description
1 polymer ?
#
loop_
_entity_poly.entity_id
_entity_poly.type
_entity_poly.pdbx_seq_one_letter_code
_entity_poly.pdbx_strand_id
1 'polypeptide(L)'
;MQSKLTLLLDKEVITHAKEYSKKKHTSISSIVENYLKSLDNKRMNNHKSAPITRQLKGMVKGGNISSDYKDIIAERLSKKYL
;
A
#
# COMPACT_ATOMS: atom_id res chain seq x y z
N MET A 1 9.80 2.72 24.75
CA MET A 1 10.08 1.54 25.60
C MET A 1 10.21 0.34 24.67
N GLN A 2 11.27 -0.48 24.79
CA GLN A 2 11.41 -1.71 24.00
C GLN A 2 10.97 -2.90 24.86
N SER A 3 10.01 -3.67 24.36
CA SER A 3 9.54 -4.90 24.98
C SER A 3 9.68 -6.07 24.00
N LYS A 4 9.88 -7.28 24.54
CA LYS A 4 9.95 -8.50 23.73
C LYS A 4 8.59 -9.20 23.80
N LEU A 5 8.09 -9.61 22.64
CA LEU A 5 6.89 -10.42 22.51
C LEU A 5 7.29 -11.81 22.01
N THR A 6 6.99 -12.84 22.78
CA THR A 6 7.21 -14.25 22.40
C THR A 6 5.87 -14.85 22.01
N LEU A 7 5.79 -15.42 20.81
CA LEU A 7 4.57 -16.03 20.27
C LEU A 7 4.79 -17.54 20.12
N LEU A 8 3.81 -18.34 20.53
CA LEU A 8 3.77 -19.77 20.23
C LEU A 8 3.07 -19.95 18.88
N LEU A 9 3.77 -20.51 17.90
CA LEU A 9 3.32 -20.65 16.52
C LEU A 9 3.77 -22.00 15.97
N ASP A 10 3.07 -22.48 14.96
CA ASP A 10 3.44 -23.71 14.27
C ASP A 10 4.79 -23.58 13.57
N LYS A 11 5.53 -24.70 13.54
CA LYS A 11 6.87 -24.77 12.95
C LYS A 11 6.89 -24.39 11.46
N GLU A 12 5.84 -24.73 10.73
CA GLU A 12 5.67 -24.37 9.32
C GLU A 12 5.57 -22.86 9.13
N VAL A 13 4.77 -22.20 9.98
CA VAL A 13 4.60 -20.74 9.96
C VAL A 13 5.92 -20.03 10.27
N ILE A 14 6.69 -20.52 11.25
CA ILE A 14 8.03 -19.99 11.56
C ILE A 14 8.98 -20.12 10.36
N THR A 15 8.88 -21.23 9.62
CA THR A 15 9.72 -21.50 8.44
C THR A 15 9.39 -20.52 7.32
N HIS A 16 8.11 -20.39 6.96
CA HIS A 16 7.66 -19.43 5.96
C HIS A 16 7.99 -17.99 6.35
N ALA A 17 7.86 -17.62 7.63
CA ALA A 17 8.22 -16.29 8.11
C ALA A 17 9.70 -15.97 7.90
N LYS A 18 10.60 -16.94 8.17
CA LYS A 18 12.05 -16.80 7.95
C LYS A 18 12.39 -16.66 6.46
N GLU A 19 11.76 -17.46 5.60
CA GLU A 19 11.99 -17.37 4.15
C GLU A 19 11.50 -16.03 3.60
N TYR A 20 10.31 -15.61 4.00
CA TYR A 20 9.73 -14.34 3.60
C TYR A 20 10.59 -13.15 4.04
N SER A 21 11.09 -13.18 5.29
CA SER A 21 11.93 -12.09 5.82
C SER A 21 13.26 -11.99 5.07
N LYS A 22 13.87 -13.13 4.71
CA LYS A 22 15.08 -13.17 3.86
C LYS A 22 14.82 -12.60 2.48
N LYS A 23 13.74 -13.03 1.82
CA LYS A 23 13.37 -12.54 0.47
C LYS A 23 13.09 -11.03 0.45
N LYS A 24 12.58 -10.48 1.54
CA LYS A 24 12.27 -9.05 1.70
C LYS A 24 13.41 -8.24 2.33
N HIS A 25 14.57 -8.85 2.60
CA HIS A 25 15.71 -8.22 3.29
C HIS A 25 15.30 -7.47 4.56
N THR A 26 14.42 -8.07 5.36
CA THR A 26 13.87 -7.46 6.58
C THR A 26 13.84 -8.45 7.73
N SER A 27 13.69 -7.95 8.96
CA SER A 27 13.56 -8.82 10.15
C SER A 27 12.11 -9.26 10.34
N ILE A 28 11.93 -10.46 10.90
CA ILE A 28 10.61 -10.97 11.31
C ILE A 28 9.95 -10.03 12.31
N SER A 29 10.73 -9.50 13.26
CA SER A 29 10.24 -8.51 14.23
C SER A 29 9.66 -7.28 13.54
N SER A 30 10.32 -6.76 12.49
CA SER A 30 9.83 -5.59 11.74
C SER A 30 8.53 -5.90 10.99
N ILE A 31 8.43 -7.10 10.40
CA ILE A 31 7.21 -7.54 9.71
C ILE A 31 6.03 -7.60 10.68
N VAL A 32 6.22 -8.27 11.82
CA VAL A 32 5.17 -8.44 12.84
C VAL A 32 4.80 -7.10 13.46
N GLU A 33 5.79 -6.25 13.77
CA GLU A 33 5.55 -4.92 14.31
C GLU A 33 4.74 -4.04 13.34
N ASN A 34 5.08 -4.06 12.04
CA ASN A 34 4.33 -3.32 11.03
C ASN A 34 2.90 -3.84 10.88
N TYR A 35 2.70 -5.15 10.93
CA TYR A 35 1.37 -5.75 10.91
C TYR A 35 0.55 -5.31 12.12
N LEU A 36 1.09 -5.42 13.33
CA LEU A 36 0.41 -4.99 14.56
C LEU A 36 0.11 -3.48 14.55
N LYS A 37 1.01 -2.64 14.03
CA LYS A 37 0.76 -1.21 13.81
C LYS A 37 -0.37 -0.95 12.80
N SER A 38 -0.53 -1.82 11.80
CA SER A 38 -1.60 -1.67 10.79
C SER A 38 -2.98 -1.99 11.34
N LEU A 39 -3.07 -2.82 12.38
CA LEU A 39 -4.34 -3.11 13.07
C LEU A 39 -4.87 -1.89 13.84
N ASP A 40 -3.99 -0.95 14.21
CA ASP A 40 -4.38 0.31 14.82
C ASP A 40 -4.85 1.31 13.75
N ASN A 41 -6.16 1.23 13.44
CA ASN A 41 -6.87 2.08 12.48
C ASN A 41 -6.69 3.59 12.70
N LYS A 42 -6.21 4.04 13.87
CA LYS A 42 -5.95 5.47 14.13
C LYS A 42 -4.84 6.06 13.25
N ARG A 43 -3.96 5.25 12.64
CA ARG A 43 -2.88 5.74 11.77
C ARG A 43 -3.16 5.66 10.26
N MET A 44 -4.19 4.91 9.83
CA MET A 44 -4.52 4.73 8.41
C MET A 44 -5.19 5.95 7.75
N ASN A 45 -5.62 6.95 8.53
CA ASN A 45 -6.10 8.23 8.00
C ASN A 45 -5.00 9.09 7.34
N ASN A 46 -3.74 8.64 7.34
CA ASN A 46 -2.67 9.22 6.53
C ASN A 46 -2.42 8.43 5.25
N HIS A 47 -3.49 8.06 4.51
CA HIS A 47 -3.44 7.98 3.05
C HIS A 47 -3.16 9.38 2.45
N LYS A 48 -2.07 10.03 2.88
CA LYS A 48 -1.39 11.02 2.07
C LYS A 48 -0.89 10.22 0.88
N SER A 49 -1.62 10.31 -0.23
CA SER A 49 -1.15 10.03 -1.59
C SER A 49 0.38 10.12 -1.60
N ALA A 50 1.04 9.01 -1.91
CA ALA A 50 2.50 8.98 -2.04
C ALA A 50 2.97 10.24 -2.78
N PRO A 51 4.07 10.88 -2.37
CA PRO A 51 4.45 12.20 -2.89
C PRO A 51 4.48 12.24 -4.42
N ILE A 52 4.90 11.16 -5.07
CA ILE A 52 4.82 10.95 -6.52
C ILE A 52 3.38 10.99 -7.06
N THR A 53 2.44 10.27 -6.45
CA THR A 53 1.04 10.26 -6.91
C THR A 53 0.37 11.61 -6.71
N ARG A 54 0.77 12.37 -5.69
CA ARG A 54 0.28 13.75 -5.47
C ARG A 54 0.82 14.72 -6.53
N GLN A 55 2.11 14.62 -6.87
CA GLN A 55 2.74 15.44 -7.91
C GLN A 55 2.14 15.14 -9.29
N LEU A 56 2.01 13.86 -9.66
CA LEU A 56 1.39 13.42 -10.90
C LEU A 56 -0.06 13.92 -11.03
N LYS A 57 -0.86 13.81 -9.95
CA LYS A 57 -2.22 14.36 -9.91
C LYS A 57 -2.25 15.88 -10.11
N GLY A 58 -1.25 16.60 -9.61
CA GLY A 58 -1.11 18.06 -9.78
C GLY A 58 -0.77 18.47 -11.21
N MET A 59 0.09 17.71 -11.89
CA MET A 59 0.49 17.98 -13.29
C MET A 59 -0.69 17.93 -14.26
N VAL A 60 -1.62 16.99 -14.04
CA VAL A 60 -2.81 16.85 -14.90
C VAL A 60 -3.75 18.06 -14.77
N LYS A 61 -3.85 18.70 -13.59
CA LYS A 61 -4.71 19.88 -13.38
C LYS A 61 -4.27 21.14 -14.13
N GLY A 62 -3.01 21.22 -14.57
CA GLY A 62 -2.45 22.41 -15.22
C GLY A 62 -2.52 22.39 -16.75
N GLY A 63 -2.88 21.27 -17.37
CA GLY A 63 -3.14 21.21 -18.80
C GLY A 63 -4.56 21.68 -19.08
N ASN A 64 -4.77 22.43 -20.16
CA ASN A 64 -6.10 22.64 -20.73
C ASN A 64 -6.68 21.26 -21.08
N ILE A 65 -7.39 20.66 -20.13
CA ILE A 65 -8.19 19.46 -20.32
C ILE A 65 -9.41 19.94 -21.12
N SER A 66 -9.18 20.05 -22.42
CA SER A 66 -10.19 20.30 -23.43
C SER A 66 -11.29 19.26 -23.36
N SER A 67 -12.45 19.61 -23.92
CA SER A 67 -13.65 18.77 -24.03
C SER A 67 -13.35 17.30 -24.37
N ASP A 68 -12.35 17.06 -25.23
CA ASP A 68 -11.87 15.73 -25.66
C ASP A 68 -11.54 14.76 -24.52
N TYR A 69 -11.01 15.23 -23.38
CA TYR A 69 -10.61 14.32 -22.30
C TYR A 69 -11.81 13.65 -21.63
N LYS A 70 -12.94 14.34 -21.56
CA LYS A 70 -14.18 13.77 -21.01
C LYS A 70 -14.74 12.69 -21.93
N ASP A 71 -14.67 12.93 -23.24
CA ASP A 71 -15.14 11.98 -24.26
C ASP A 71 -14.27 10.71 -24.28
N ILE A 72 -12.95 10.85 -24.15
CA ILE A 72 -12.02 9.72 -24.01
C ILE A 72 -12.30 8.91 -22.74
N ILE A 73 -12.65 9.56 -21.62
CA ILE A 73 -13.02 8.85 -20.39
C ILE A 73 -14.34 8.09 -20.58
N ALA A 74 -15.33 8.71 -21.19
CA ALA A 74 -16.64 8.09 -21.44
C ALA A 74 -16.51 6.84 -22.33
N GLU A 75 -15.73 6.93 -23.41
CA GLU A 75 -15.45 5.81 -24.31
C GLU A 75 -14.69 4.67 -23.60
N ARG A 76 -13.72 5.01 -22.73
CA ARG A 76 -12.97 3.99 -22.00
C ARG A 76 -13.83 3.30 -20.93
N LEU A 77 -14.76 4.02 -20.31
CA LEU A 77 -15.69 3.45 -19.34
C LEU A 77 -16.71 2.53 -20.02
N SER A 78 -17.28 2.94 -21.15
CA SER A 78 -18.22 2.10 -21.90
C SER A 78 -17.57 0.79 -22.31
N LYS A 79 -16.33 0.82 -22.83
CA LYS A 79 -15.58 -0.38 -23.24
C LYS A 79 -15.12 -1.29 -22.10
N LYS A 80 -15.11 -0.80 -20.85
CA LYS A 80 -14.70 -1.57 -19.67
C LYS A 80 -15.86 -2.35 -19.05
N TYR A 81 -17.07 -1.79 -19.13
CA TYR A 81 -18.28 -2.34 -18.52
C TYR A 81 -19.24 -2.98 -19.53
N LEU A 82 -18.83 -3.08 -20.79
CA LEU A 82 -19.46 -3.86 -21.85
C LEU A 82 -18.58 -5.09 -22.15
#